data_AF-F9S1A3-F1
#
_entry.id   AF-F9S1A3-F1
#
_cell.length_a   1.000
_cell.length_b   1.000
_cell.length_c   1.000
_cell.angle_alpha   90.00
_cell.angle_beta   90.00
_cell.angle_gamma   90.00
#
_symmetry.space_group_name_H-M   'P 1'
#
loop_
_entity.id
_entity.type
_entity.pdbx_description
1 polymer ?
#
loop_
_entity_poly.entity_id
_entity_poly.type
_entity_poly.pdbx_seq_one_letter_code
_entity_poly.pdbx_strand_id
1 'polypeptide(L)'
;MSSKNEKSAIAPMAQSQVQTEIWWAVLNHLSAVASLGKDEHLLNAGMMPELIAALKYQSSVDLRQLSSSLTQTGMLWDINQLCRMIRLAAIPKEAQELLLLGANNKVMARYLRTSAAKCKEWREVVEVTPCFRARCVPDKNYQTVLELLDQLCEKHTPMGIPIDELLTIAQQHQVSLGAMWTELEKWDEEDEADKKKQKK
;
A
#
# COMPACT_ATOMS: atom_id res chain seq x y z
N MET A 1 28.98 17.26 -12.70
CA MET A 1 28.46 15.93 -13.08
C MET A 1 27.50 15.47 -11.99
N SER A 2 26.19 15.50 -12.24
CA SER A 2 25.20 14.87 -11.37
C SER A 2 23.99 14.52 -12.22
N SER A 3 24.04 13.34 -12.86
CA SER A 3 22.84 12.70 -13.38
C SER A 3 22.15 12.02 -12.19
N LYS A 4 20.92 12.42 -11.88
CA LYS A 4 19.98 11.67 -11.05
C LYS A 4 18.64 12.40 -11.01
N ASN A 5 17.85 12.22 -12.06
CA ASN A 5 16.40 12.01 -12.02
C ASN A 5 15.84 12.04 -13.44
N GLU A 6 16.31 11.14 -14.31
CA GLU A 6 15.43 10.65 -15.37
C GLU A 6 14.58 9.57 -14.72
N LYS A 7 13.37 9.95 -14.27
CA LYS A 7 12.27 8.99 -14.28
C LYS A 7 12.19 8.56 -15.74
N SER A 8 12.65 7.36 -16.07
CA SER A 8 12.53 6.86 -17.44
C SER A 8 11.04 6.84 -17.75
N ALA A 9 10.58 7.81 -18.54
CA ALA A 9 9.23 7.79 -19.05
C ALA A 9 9.12 6.49 -19.85
N ILE A 10 8.40 5.50 -19.32
CA ILE A 10 8.16 4.26 -20.04
C ILE A 10 7.47 4.69 -21.33
N ALA A 11 8.12 4.40 -22.47
CA ALA A 11 7.62 4.85 -23.75
C ALA A 11 6.18 4.34 -23.94
N PRO A 12 5.24 5.18 -24.41
CA PRO A 12 3.85 4.78 -24.65
C PRO A 12 3.72 3.49 -25.48
N MET A 13 4.68 3.24 -26.37
CA MET A 13 4.78 2.01 -27.16
C MET A 13 5.01 0.74 -26.31
N ALA A 14 5.83 0.82 -25.26
CA ALA A 14 6.09 -0.33 -24.39
C ALA A 14 4.86 -0.67 -23.53
N GLN A 15 4.12 0.33 -23.05
CA GLN A 15 2.86 0.09 -22.35
C GLN A 15 1.80 -0.52 -23.25
N SER A 16 1.70 -0.06 -24.50
CA SER A 16 0.78 -0.62 -25.50
C SER A 16 1.06 -2.09 -25.80
N GLN A 17 2.34 -2.47 -25.94
CA GLN A 17 2.72 -3.88 -26.12
C GLN A 17 2.28 -4.75 -24.95
N VAL A 18 2.55 -4.32 -23.71
CA VAL A 18 2.12 -5.06 -22.51
C VAL A 18 0.60 -5.16 -22.42
N GLN A 19 -0.14 -4.09 -22.75
CA GLN A 19 -1.60 -4.12 -22.79
C GLN A 19 -2.13 -5.11 -23.83
N THR A 20 -1.51 -5.21 -25.00
CA THR A 20 -1.87 -6.20 -26.02
C THR A 20 -1.67 -7.63 -25.48
N GLU A 21 -0.57 -7.89 -24.78
CA GLU A 21 -0.34 -9.20 -24.17
C GLU A 21 -1.36 -9.53 -23.07
N ILE A 22 -1.69 -8.55 -22.21
CA ILE A 22 -2.71 -8.72 -21.18
C ILE A 22 -4.07 -9.03 -21.82
N TRP A 23 -4.46 -8.27 -22.85
CA TRP A 23 -5.70 -8.52 -23.58
C TRP A 23 -5.73 -9.91 -24.21
N TRP A 24 -4.64 -10.30 -24.85
CA TRP A 24 -4.54 -11.63 -25.45
C TRP A 24 -4.68 -12.73 -24.40
N ALA A 25 -4.04 -12.60 -23.24
CA ALA A 25 -4.17 -13.55 -22.14
C ALA A 25 -5.62 -13.63 -21.60
N VAL A 26 -6.25 -12.47 -21.38
CA VAL A 26 -7.65 -12.39 -20.91
C VAL A 26 -8.61 -13.02 -21.93
N LEU A 27 -8.48 -12.65 -23.21
CA LEU A 27 -9.33 -13.15 -24.28
C LEU A 27 -9.20 -14.66 -24.47
N ASN A 28 -7.97 -15.20 -24.45
CA ASN A 28 -7.75 -16.65 -24.49
C ASN A 28 -8.36 -17.34 -23.28
N HIS A 29 -8.24 -16.78 -22.09
CA HIS A 29 -8.84 -17.36 -20.89
C HIS A 29 -10.37 -17.39 -20.99
N LEU A 30 -11.00 -16.29 -21.39
CA LEU A 30 -12.46 -16.22 -21.58
C LEU A 30 -12.94 -17.21 -22.65
N SER A 31 -12.23 -17.31 -23.78
CA SER A 31 -12.54 -18.28 -24.84
C SER A 31 -12.40 -19.72 -24.35
N ALA A 32 -11.37 -20.03 -23.57
CA ALA A 32 -11.19 -21.35 -22.96
C ALA A 32 -12.31 -21.67 -21.96
N VAL A 33 -12.68 -20.73 -21.09
CA VAL A 33 -13.78 -20.90 -20.12
C VAL A 33 -15.10 -21.18 -20.85
N ALA A 34 -15.40 -20.42 -21.91
CA ALA A 34 -16.59 -20.63 -22.74
C ALA A 34 -16.54 -22.01 -23.43
N SER A 35 -15.41 -22.39 -24.02
CA SER A 35 -15.23 -23.68 -24.71
C SER A 35 -15.35 -24.89 -23.78
N LEU A 36 -15.00 -24.72 -22.50
CA LEU A 36 -15.18 -25.73 -21.45
C LEU A 36 -16.64 -25.85 -20.95
N GLY A 37 -17.58 -25.10 -21.52
CA GLY A 37 -19.00 -25.16 -21.17
C GLY A 37 -19.33 -24.47 -19.84
N LYS A 38 -18.45 -23.63 -19.32
CA LYS A 38 -18.65 -22.87 -18.06
C LYS A 38 -19.42 -21.56 -18.30
N ASP A 39 -20.44 -21.60 -19.14
CA ASP A 39 -21.20 -20.42 -19.57
C ASP A 39 -21.83 -19.69 -18.38
N GLU A 40 -22.31 -20.42 -17.39
CA GLU A 40 -22.92 -19.86 -16.17
C GLU A 40 -21.96 -18.92 -15.42
N HIS A 41 -20.65 -19.21 -15.39
CA HIS A 41 -19.67 -18.35 -14.73
C HIS A 41 -19.50 -17.02 -15.48
N LEU A 42 -19.55 -17.06 -16.82
CA LEU A 42 -19.44 -15.88 -17.67
C LEU A 42 -20.73 -15.05 -17.63
N LEU A 43 -21.90 -15.70 -17.61
CA LEU A 43 -23.20 -15.04 -17.43
C LEU A 43 -23.29 -14.34 -16.07
N ASN A 44 -22.87 -15.02 -14.99
CA ASN A 44 -22.84 -14.43 -13.65
C ASN A 44 -21.85 -13.26 -13.53
N ALA A 45 -20.80 -13.24 -14.36
CA ALA A 45 -19.89 -12.12 -14.51
C ALA A 45 -20.44 -10.98 -15.39
N GLY A 46 -21.68 -11.10 -15.88
CA GLY A 46 -22.36 -10.07 -16.68
C GLY A 46 -22.09 -10.13 -18.19
N MET A 47 -21.51 -11.22 -18.70
CA MET A 47 -21.30 -11.38 -20.14
C MET A 47 -22.61 -11.74 -20.85
N MET A 48 -22.86 -11.12 -22.00
CA MET A 48 -24.03 -11.41 -22.82
C MET A 48 -23.91 -12.79 -23.50
N PRO A 49 -25.00 -13.57 -23.62
CA PRO A 49 -24.98 -14.90 -24.25
C PRO A 49 -24.37 -14.92 -25.65
N GLU A 50 -24.61 -13.88 -26.45
CA GLU A 50 -24.11 -13.74 -27.81
C GLU A 50 -22.58 -13.62 -27.83
N LEU A 51 -21.99 -12.94 -26.83
CA LEU A 51 -20.54 -12.81 -26.68
C LEU A 51 -19.90 -14.13 -26.26
N ILE A 52 -20.57 -14.87 -25.37
CA ILE A 52 -20.11 -16.21 -24.95
C ILE A 52 -20.12 -17.15 -26.15
N ALA A 53 -21.20 -17.13 -26.95
CA ALA A 53 -21.28 -17.90 -28.18
C ALA A 53 -20.16 -17.52 -29.15
N ALA A 54 -19.92 -16.22 -29.36
CA ALA A 54 -18.84 -15.75 -30.23
C ALA A 54 -17.45 -16.24 -29.77
N LEU A 55 -17.16 -16.19 -28.46
CA LEU A 55 -15.88 -16.60 -27.87
C LEU A 55 -15.55 -18.09 -28.07
N LYS A 56 -16.56 -18.97 -28.17
CA LYS A 56 -16.37 -20.41 -28.43
C LYS A 56 -15.81 -20.70 -29.81
N TYR A 57 -16.03 -19.79 -30.76
CA TYR A 57 -15.65 -19.97 -32.16
C TYR A 57 -14.45 -19.13 -32.59
N GLN A 58 -13.84 -18.38 -31.67
CA GLN A 58 -12.65 -17.58 -31.98
C GLN A 58 -11.41 -18.47 -32.08
N SER A 59 -10.63 -18.31 -33.14
CA SER A 59 -9.29 -18.90 -33.21
C SER A 59 -8.29 -18.07 -32.39
N SER A 60 -7.16 -18.68 -32.03
CA SER A 60 -6.07 -17.94 -31.35
C SER A 60 -5.56 -16.73 -32.15
N VAL A 61 -5.63 -16.81 -33.49
CA VAL A 61 -5.26 -15.72 -34.40
C VAL A 61 -6.28 -14.58 -34.30
N ASP A 62 -7.57 -14.90 -34.30
CA ASP A 62 -8.64 -13.90 -34.20
C ASP A 62 -8.58 -13.17 -32.84
N LEU A 63 -8.36 -13.92 -31.76
CA LEU A 63 -8.19 -13.34 -30.42
C LEU A 63 -6.94 -12.44 -30.35
N ARG A 64 -5.86 -12.81 -31.04
CA ARG A 64 -4.66 -11.97 -31.11
C ARG A 64 -4.93 -10.66 -31.86
N GLN A 65 -5.63 -10.72 -32.98
CA GLN A 65 -6.00 -9.52 -33.72
C GLN A 65 -6.94 -8.62 -32.90
N LEU A 66 -7.93 -9.21 -32.23
CA LEU A 66 -8.84 -8.50 -31.34
C LEU A 66 -8.08 -7.81 -30.19
N SER A 67 -7.08 -8.47 -29.59
CA SER A 67 -6.25 -7.86 -28.53
C SER A 67 -5.51 -6.60 -28.98
N SER A 68 -4.98 -6.59 -30.21
CA SER A 68 -4.32 -5.42 -30.77
C SER A 68 -5.31 -4.29 -31.06
N SER A 69 -6.48 -4.62 -31.61
CA SER A 69 -7.55 -3.65 -31.87
C SER A 69 -8.06 -3.00 -30.58
N LEU A 70 -8.31 -3.78 -29.52
CA LEU A 70 -8.77 -3.27 -28.23
C LEU A 70 -7.76 -2.29 -27.62
N THR A 71 -6.47 -2.60 -27.73
CA THR A 71 -5.39 -1.73 -27.23
C THR A 71 -5.34 -0.39 -27.96
N GLN A 72 -5.74 -0.34 -29.25
CA GLN A 72 -5.78 0.90 -30.03
C GLN A 72 -7.01 1.77 -29.70
N THR A 73 -8.12 1.15 -29.30
CA THR A 73 -9.37 1.87 -28.99
C THR A 73 -9.37 2.59 -27.64
N GLY A 74 -8.45 2.26 -26.73
CA GLY A 74 -8.27 2.97 -25.47
C GLY A 74 -7.38 2.25 -24.47
N MET A 75 -6.77 3.00 -23.55
CA MET A 75 -6.03 2.44 -22.42
C MET A 75 -7.01 1.98 -21.33
N LEU A 76 -7.54 0.77 -21.50
CA LEU A 76 -8.43 0.15 -20.51
C LEU A 76 -7.67 -0.35 -19.26
N TRP A 77 -6.35 -0.54 -19.37
CA TRP A 77 -5.50 -1.00 -18.26
C TRP A 77 -4.43 0.04 -17.93
N ASP A 78 -4.51 0.62 -16.73
CA ASP A 78 -3.39 1.37 -16.17
C ASP A 78 -2.32 0.41 -15.65
N ILE A 79 -1.29 0.17 -16.48
CA ILE A 79 -0.17 -0.71 -16.16
C ILE A 79 0.60 -0.22 -14.93
N ASN A 80 0.70 1.10 -14.73
CA ASN A 80 1.38 1.64 -13.55
C ASN A 80 0.58 1.32 -12.29
N GLN A 81 -0.75 1.47 -12.35
CA GLN A 81 -1.62 1.10 -11.24
C GLN A 81 -1.57 -0.41 -10.97
N LEU A 82 -1.57 -1.26 -12.01
CA LEU A 82 -1.40 -2.70 -11.84
C LEU A 82 -0.08 -3.04 -11.13
N CYS A 83 1.05 -2.49 -11.60
CA CYS A 83 2.35 -2.68 -10.97
C CYS A 83 2.35 -2.19 -9.51
N ARG A 84 1.72 -1.05 -9.24
CA ARG A 84 1.56 -0.53 -7.88
C ARG A 84 0.76 -1.49 -6.99
N MET A 85 -0.36 -2.02 -7.48
CA MET A 85 -1.19 -2.96 -6.73
C MET A 85 -0.46 -4.29 -6.46
N ILE A 86 0.33 -4.79 -7.41
CA ILE A 86 1.18 -5.96 -7.20
C ILE A 86 2.22 -5.69 -6.10
N ARG A 87 2.89 -4.53 -6.14
CA ARG A 87 3.84 -4.12 -5.10
C ARG A 87 3.17 -3.97 -3.74
N LEU A 88 1.97 -3.39 -3.69
CA LEU A 88 1.19 -3.23 -2.47
C LEU A 88 0.80 -4.58 -1.87
N ALA A 89 0.34 -5.53 -2.70
CA ALA A 89 -0.01 -6.88 -2.27
C ALA A 89 1.17 -7.67 -1.69
N ALA A 90 2.40 -7.32 -2.08
CA ALA A 90 3.63 -7.93 -1.56
C ALA A 90 4.06 -7.36 -0.19
N ILE A 91 3.42 -6.31 0.31
CA ILE A 91 3.73 -5.74 1.64
C ILE A 91 3.00 -6.57 2.71
N PRO A 92 3.69 -7.02 3.78
CA PRO A 92 3.02 -7.67 4.92
C PRO A 92 1.89 -6.81 5.48
N LYS A 93 0.77 -7.44 5.87
CA LYS A 93 -0.44 -6.70 6.30
C LYS A 93 -0.16 -5.81 7.51
N GLU A 94 0.64 -6.29 8.45
CA GLU A 94 1.06 -5.57 9.64
C GLU A 94 1.84 -4.31 9.25
N ALA A 95 2.75 -4.43 8.28
CA ALA A 95 3.49 -3.28 7.77
C ALA A 95 2.58 -2.27 7.05
N GLN A 96 1.57 -2.74 6.31
CA GLN A 96 0.60 -1.85 5.68
C GLN A 96 -0.18 -1.05 6.71
N GLU A 97 -0.70 -1.71 7.76
CA GLU A 97 -1.46 -1.06 8.83
C GLU A 97 -0.64 0.04 9.52
N LEU A 98 0.61 -0.26 9.90
CA LEU A 98 1.48 0.74 10.52
C LEU A 98 1.78 1.91 9.58
N LEU A 99 2.08 1.64 8.31
CA LEU A 99 2.41 2.68 7.34
C LEU A 99 1.21 3.58 7.03
N LEU A 100 0.00 3.00 6.92
CA LEU A 100 -1.25 3.74 6.69
C LEU A 100 -1.55 4.73 7.82
N LEU A 101 -1.12 4.41 9.05
CA LEU A 101 -1.25 5.26 10.23
C LEU A 101 0.02 6.09 10.51
N GLY A 102 0.90 6.25 9.52
CA GLY A 102 1.99 7.22 9.59
C GLY A 102 3.24 6.75 10.33
N ALA A 103 3.45 5.44 10.48
CA ALA A 103 4.65 4.92 11.13
C ALA A 103 5.94 5.42 10.45
N ASN A 104 6.83 6.01 11.25
CA ASN A 104 8.15 6.44 10.82
C ASN A 104 9.13 5.23 10.79
N ASN A 105 10.36 5.43 10.33
CA ASN A 105 11.35 4.34 10.24
C ASN A 105 11.68 3.72 11.61
N LYS A 106 11.59 4.49 12.70
CA LYS A 106 11.90 4.03 14.05
C LYS A 106 10.80 3.11 14.59
N VAL A 107 9.54 3.48 14.41
CA VAL A 107 8.37 2.64 14.72
C VAL A 107 8.47 1.31 13.95
N MET A 108 8.72 1.37 12.65
CA MET A 108 8.86 0.17 11.80
C MET A 108 10.04 -0.71 12.23
N ALA A 109 11.16 -0.12 12.61
CA ALA A 109 12.32 -0.85 13.12
C ALA A 109 12.03 -1.48 14.49
N ARG A 110 11.31 -0.79 15.37
CA ARG A 110 10.97 -1.27 16.71
C ARG A 110 10.07 -2.50 16.66
N TYR A 111 8.95 -2.40 15.94
CA TYR A 111 7.90 -3.41 16.00
C TYR A 111 8.05 -4.49 14.93
N LEU A 112 8.54 -4.13 13.74
CA LEU A 112 8.64 -5.05 12.60
C LEU A 112 10.09 -5.35 12.19
N ARG A 113 11.09 -4.86 12.94
CA ARG A 113 12.53 -5.04 12.64
C ARG A 113 12.90 -4.71 11.20
N THR A 114 12.18 -3.75 10.62
CA THR A 114 12.30 -3.41 9.20
C THR A 114 13.31 -2.29 8.99
N SER A 115 14.14 -2.42 7.95
CA SER A 115 15.12 -1.40 7.59
C SER A 115 14.47 -0.15 6.97
N ALA A 116 15.12 1.00 7.12
CA ALA A 116 14.67 2.25 6.50
C ALA A 116 14.58 2.16 4.96
N ALA A 117 15.47 1.39 4.34
CA ALA A 117 15.46 1.17 2.89
C ALA A 117 14.19 0.44 2.45
N LYS A 118 13.79 -0.61 3.17
CA LYS A 118 12.56 -1.36 2.86
C LYS A 118 11.30 -0.52 3.14
N CYS A 119 11.30 0.25 4.23
CA CYS A 119 10.21 1.16 4.53
C CYS A 119 10.04 2.24 3.45
N LYS A 120 11.15 2.72 2.85
CA LYS A 120 11.09 3.68 1.74
C LYS A 120 10.39 3.07 0.52
N GLU A 121 10.79 1.86 0.13
CA GLU A 121 10.18 1.12 -0.99
C GLU A 121 8.67 0.93 -0.79
N TRP A 122 8.24 0.62 0.43
CA TRP A 122 6.82 0.46 0.77
C TRP A 122 6.03 1.77 0.71
N ARG A 123 6.61 2.87 1.21
CA ARG A 123 5.95 4.19 1.17
C ARG A 123 5.78 4.77 -0.24
N GLU A 124 6.49 4.25 -1.24
CA GLU A 124 6.27 4.64 -2.64
C GLU A 124 4.92 4.18 -3.19
N VAL A 125 4.31 3.15 -2.59
CA VAL A 125 3.07 2.54 -3.09
C VAL A 125 1.89 2.65 -2.12
N VAL A 126 2.17 2.81 -0.82
CA VAL A 126 1.14 3.01 0.22
C VAL A 126 0.66 4.47 0.20
N GLU A 127 -0.64 4.67 0.02
CA GLU A 127 -1.28 5.99 0.10
C GLU A 127 -1.73 6.28 1.53
N VAL A 128 -0.95 7.10 2.23
CA VAL A 128 -1.24 7.52 3.61
C VAL A 128 -2.18 8.73 3.58
N THR A 129 -3.25 8.73 4.37
CA THR A 129 -4.18 9.87 4.50
C THR A 129 -3.46 11.11 5.07
N PRO A 130 -3.78 12.35 4.65
CA PRO A 130 -3.08 13.54 5.10
C PRO A 130 -2.95 13.71 6.62
N CYS A 131 -3.96 13.34 7.42
CA CYS A 131 -3.93 13.39 8.88
C CYS A 131 -2.78 12.57 9.49
N PHE A 132 -2.44 11.42 8.89
CA PHE A 132 -1.38 10.53 9.36
C PHE A 132 0.01 10.90 8.82
N ARG A 133 0.13 11.94 7.98
CA ARG A 133 1.43 12.42 7.47
C ARG A 133 2.07 13.47 8.38
N ALA A 134 1.33 13.98 9.36
CA ALA A 134 1.83 14.97 10.30
C ALA A 134 3.02 14.42 11.10
N ARG A 135 4.05 15.25 11.29
CA ARG A 135 5.25 14.89 12.06
C ARG A 135 5.11 15.16 13.56
N CYS A 136 4.12 15.98 13.92
CA CYS A 136 3.82 16.37 15.28
C CYS A 136 2.35 16.07 15.56
N VAL A 137 2.01 15.90 16.83
CA VAL A 137 0.61 15.74 17.25
C VAL A 137 -0.11 17.08 17.01
N PRO A 138 -1.28 17.09 16.33
CA PRO A 138 -1.99 18.34 16.06
C PRO A 138 -2.46 19.04 17.34
N ASP A 139 -2.36 20.37 17.40
CA ASP A 139 -2.70 21.19 18.58
C ASP A 139 -4.08 20.85 19.17
N LYS A 140 -5.08 20.64 18.31
CA LYS A 140 -6.46 20.31 18.70
C LYS A 140 -6.56 19.05 19.57
N ASN A 141 -5.72 18.06 19.31
CA ASN A 141 -5.75 16.76 19.98
C ASN A 141 -4.54 16.55 20.90
N TYR A 142 -3.64 17.54 20.98
CA TYR A 142 -2.33 17.43 21.64
C TYR A 142 -2.45 16.95 23.08
N GLN A 143 -3.22 17.67 23.89
CA GLN A 143 -3.35 17.39 25.31
C GLN A 143 -4.00 16.02 25.57
N THR A 144 -5.07 15.69 24.85
CA THR A 144 -5.75 14.40 25.00
C THR A 144 -4.85 13.23 24.60
N VAL A 145 -4.07 13.36 23.52
CA VAL A 145 -3.15 12.30 23.10
C VAL A 145 -2.02 12.11 24.11
N LEU A 146 -1.47 13.19 24.66
CA LEU A 146 -0.44 13.10 25.70
C LEU A 146 -0.96 12.46 26.98
N GLU A 147 -2.16 12.82 27.45
CA GLU A 147 -2.79 12.19 28.61
C GLU A 147 -2.97 10.68 28.40
N LEU A 148 -3.37 10.26 27.20
CA LEU A 148 -3.48 8.84 26.87
C LEU A 148 -2.13 8.14 26.82
N LEU A 149 -1.10 8.76 26.23
CA LEU A 149 0.26 8.20 26.21
C LEU A 149 0.85 8.10 27.61
N ASP A 150 0.60 9.08 28.47
CA ASP A 150 1.03 9.10 29.88
C ASP A 150 0.40 7.94 30.67
N GLN A 151 -0.91 7.71 30.49
CA GLN A 151 -1.61 6.55 31.07
C GLN A 151 -1.03 5.21 30.61
N LEU A 152 -0.54 5.11 29.37
CA LEU A 152 0.16 3.92 28.91
C LEU A 152 1.55 3.80 29.55
N CYS A 153 2.22 4.92 29.80
CA CYS A 153 3.52 4.97 30.47
C CYS A 153 3.47 4.58 31.95
N GLU A 154 2.31 4.66 32.61
CA GLU A 154 2.11 4.08 33.94
C GLU A 154 2.29 2.55 33.97
N LYS A 155 2.01 1.88 32.84
CA LYS A 155 2.05 0.41 32.70
C LYS A 155 3.29 -0.08 31.95
N HIS A 156 3.82 0.75 31.08
CA HIS A 156 4.89 0.41 30.15
C HIS A 156 5.98 1.49 30.16
N THR A 157 7.22 1.13 29.88
CA THR A 157 8.22 2.16 29.52
C THR A 157 7.79 2.87 28.22
N PRO A 158 8.15 4.14 27.97
CA PRO A 158 7.78 4.85 26.74
C PRO A 158 8.08 4.06 25.46
N MET A 159 9.23 3.39 25.40
CA MET A 159 9.65 2.56 24.26
C MET A 159 9.12 1.11 24.28
N GLY A 160 8.35 0.74 25.30
CA GLY A 160 7.84 -0.60 25.58
C GLY A 160 6.34 -0.77 25.38
N ILE A 161 5.63 0.29 25.00
CA ILE A 161 4.18 0.26 24.75
C ILE A 161 3.87 -0.74 23.61
N PRO A 162 2.88 -1.63 23.77
CA PRO A 162 2.41 -2.50 22.69
C PRO A 162 1.89 -1.72 21.48
N ILE A 163 2.15 -2.21 20.27
CA ILE A 163 1.75 -1.50 19.05
C ILE A 163 0.24 -1.35 18.90
N ASP A 164 -0.54 -2.33 19.36
CA ASP A 164 -2.00 -2.33 19.27
C ASP A 164 -2.63 -1.17 20.06
N GLU A 165 -2.01 -0.79 21.19
CA GLU A 165 -2.46 0.34 22.01
C GLU A 165 -2.19 1.67 21.30
N LEU A 166 -1.00 1.82 20.69
CA LEU A 166 -0.68 2.99 19.88
C LEU A 166 -1.57 3.08 18.63
N LEU A 167 -1.86 1.96 17.99
CA LEU A 167 -2.78 1.89 16.84
C LEU A 167 -4.18 2.38 17.23
N THR A 168 -4.66 1.98 18.40
CA THR A 168 -5.95 2.43 18.93
C THR A 168 -6.00 3.95 19.06
N ILE A 169 -4.99 4.56 19.70
CA ILE A 169 -4.92 6.03 19.86
C ILE A 169 -4.80 6.73 18.50
N ALA A 170 -3.94 6.23 17.60
CA ALA A 170 -3.75 6.78 16.26
C ALA A 170 -5.07 6.85 15.48
N GLN A 171 -5.83 5.76 15.47
CA GLN A 171 -7.10 5.68 14.75
C GLN A 171 -8.18 6.58 15.38
N GLN A 172 -8.33 6.54 16.70
CA GLN A 172 -9.37 7.29 17.42
C GLN A 172 -9.16 8.81 17.28
N HIS A 173 -7.91 9.27 17.40
CA HIS A 173 -7.58 10.69 17.39
C HIS A 173 -7.04 11.20 16.06
N GLN A 174 -6.99 10.33 15.03
CA GLN A 174 -6.49 10.66 13.69
C GLN A 174 -5.07 11.28 13.74
N VAL A 175 -4.19 10.67 14.53
CA VAL A 175 -2.81 11.14 14.74
C VAL A 175 -1.82 10.11 14.20
N SER A 176 -0.73 10.60 13.61
CA SER A 176 0.35 9.77 13.10
C SER A 176 1.05 8.99 14.22
N LEU A 177 1.30 7.70 14.00
CA LEU A 177 2.19 6.88 14.84
C LEU A 177 3.58 7.51 14.96
N GLY A 178 4.10 8.11 13.89
CA GLY A 178 5.40 8.77 13.92
C GLY A 178 5.42 10.02 14.81
N ALA A 179 4.29 10.73 14.91
CA ALA A 179 4.16 11.89 15.80
C ALA A 179 4.14 11.47 17.27
N MET A 180 3.32 10.48 17.63
CA MET A 180 3.28 9.94 18.98
C MET A 180 4.63 9.36 19.40
N TRP A 181 5.30 8.63 18.50
CA TRP A 181 6.64 8.09 18.75
C TRP A 181 7.66 9.19 19.09
N THR A 182 7.54 10.36 18.46
CA THR A 182 8.46 11.49 18.71
C THR A 182 8.29 12.04 20.13
N GLU A 183 7.08 12.02 20.69
CA GLU A 183 6.86 12.42 22.09
C GLU A 183 7.39 11.36 23.06
N LEU A 184 7.14 10.08 22.80
CA LEU A 184 7.64 8.98 23.63
C LEU A 184 9.18 8.95 23.70
N GLU A 185 9.86 9.28 22.60
CA GLU A 185 11.33 9.38 22.59
C GLU A 185 11.86 10.49 23.51
N LYS A 186 11.17 11.64 23.56
CA LYS A 186 11.58 12.73 24.47
C LYS A 186 11.44 12.30 25.93
N TRP A 187 10.34 11.63 26.27
CA TRP A 187 10.11 11.14 27.63
C TRP A 187 11.14 10.08 28.03
N ASP A 188 11.49 9.15 27.13
CA ASP A 188 12.53 8.15 27.39
C ASP A 188 13.91 8.80 27.65
N GLU A 189 14.26 9.85 26.88
CA GLU A 189 15.51 10.60 27.07
C GLU A 189 15.53 11.39 28.39
N GLU A 190 14.41 12.01 28.77
CA GLU A 190 14.25 12.75 30.03
C GLU A 190 14.37 11.83 31.25
N ASP A 191 13.67 10.68 31.24
CA ASP A 191 13.72 9.68 32.28
C ASP A 191 15.15 9.13 32.50
N GLU A 192 15.86 8.84 31.41
CA GLU A 192 17.24 8.35 31.48
C GLU A 192 18.23 9.43 31.96
N ALA A 193 17.98 10.71 31.63
CA ALA A 193 18.78 11.82 32.14
C ALA A 193 18.64 11.98 33.66
N ASP A 194 17.42 11.84 34.19
CA ASP A 194 17.16 12.02 35.62
C ASP A 194 17.64 10.83 36.46
N LYS A 195 17.52 9.59 35.95
CA LYS A 195 18.16 8.42 36.58
C LYS A 195 19.68 8.55 36.69
N LYS A 196 20.34 9.21 35.75
CA LYS A 196 21.81 9.44 35.78
C LYS A 196 22.22 10.51 36.78
N LYS A 197 21.37 11.52 37.02
CA LYS A 197 21.62 12.58 38.02
C LYS A 197 21.49 12.04 39.45
N GLN A 198 20.55 11.14 39.70
CA GLN A 198 20.33 10.56 41.04
C GLN A 198 21.40 9.54 41.47
N LYS A 199 22.24 9.06 40.54
CA LYS A 199 23.34 8.12 40.80
C LYS A 199 24.70 8.80 41.03
N LYS A 200 24.77 10.13 40.98
CA LYS A 200 25.97 10.94 41.28
C LYS A 200 25.81 11.64 42.62
#